data_AF-A0A974P815-F1
#
_entry.id   AF-A0A974P815-F1
#
_cell.length_a   1.000
_cell.length_b   1.000
_cell.length_c   1.000
_cell.angle_alpha   90.00
_cell.angle_beta   90.00
_cell.angle_gamma   90.00
#
_symmetry.space_group_name_H-M   'P 1'
#
loop_
_entity.id
_entity.type
_entity.pdbx_description
1 polymer ?
#
loop_
_entity_poly.entity_id
_entity_poly.type
_entity_poly.pdbx_seq_one_letter_code
_entity_poly.pdbx_strand_id
1 'polypeptide(L)'
;MARVLKDKSPKTKIIVCEPEDAQLLGSGAEQARNPDGTAAASHPAWKPHPMQGWTPDFIPKLTGDAVALSLIDQILPTAGPESMAMSKRLADQEGIFVGITSAPPSPAP
;
A
#
# COMPACT_ATOMS: atom_id res chain seq x y z
N MET A 1 -8.88 6.35 8.52
CA MET A 1 -10.02 5.92 7.67
C MET A 1 -10.54 4.53 8.04
N ALA A 2 -9.74 3.46 7.95
CA ALA A 2 -10.21 2.07 8.13
C ALA A 2 -11.03 1.82 9.41
N ARG A 3 -10.57 2.30 10.57
CA ARG A 3 -11.30 2.18 11.85
C ARG A 3 -12.72 2.76 11.80
N VAL A 4 -12.87 3.93 11.16
CA VAL A 4 -14.18 4.59 11.01
C VAL A 4 -15.06 3.81 10.04
N LEU A 5 -14.50 3.29 8.95
CA LEU A 5 -15.26 2.47 8.01
C LEU A 5 -15.72 1.16 8.65
N LYS A 6 -14.88 0.49 9.47
CA LYS A 6 -15.29 -0.71 10.21
C LYS A 6 -16.43 -0.45 11.20
N ASP A 7 -16.49 0.74 11.80
CA ASP A 7 -17.59 1.14 12.70
C ASP A 7 -18.85 1.58 11.95
N LYS A 8 -18.70 2.48 10.97
CA LYS A 8 -19.84 3.16 10.32
C LYS A 8 -20.33 2.50 9.03
N SER A 9 -19.51 1.68 8.39
CA SER A 9 -19.83 0.96 7.15
C SER A 9 -19.13 -0.41 7.13
N PRO A 10 -19.52 -1.34 8.03
CA PRO A 10 -18.78 -2.58 8.28
C PRO A 10 -18.66 -3.50 7.06
N LYS A 11 -19.51 -3.32 6.04
CA LYS A 11 -19.46 -4.08 4.78
C LYS A 11 -18.41 -3.55 3.81
N THR A 12 -17.87 -2.34 4.02
CA THR A 12 -16.82 -1.77 3.17
C THR A 12 -15.52 -2.53 3.39
N LYS A 13 -14.98 -3.09 2.31
CA LYS A 13 -13.67 -3.74 2.31
C LYS A 13 -12.55 -2.71 2.24
N ILE A 14 -11.52 -2.91 3.05
CA ILE A 14 -10.28 -2.13 3.06
C ILE A 14 -9.23 -2.92 2.31
N ILE A 15 -8.89 -2.43 1.13
CA ILE A 15 -7.85 -3.02 0.28
C ILE A 15 -6.65 -2.08 0.32
N VAL A 16 -5.50 -2.60 0.73
CA VAL A 16 -4.23 -1.89 0.69
C VAL A 16 -3.49 -2.33 -0.56
N CYS A 17 -2.92 -1.38 -1.29
CA CYS A 17 -1.99 -1.70 -2.36
C CYS A 17 -0.54 -1.49 -1.85
N GLU A 18 0.42 -2.12 -2.49
CA GLU A 18 1.85 -1.85 -2.31
C GLU A 18 2.61 -2.17 -3.61
N PRO A 19 3.81 -1.60 -3.86
CA PRO A 19 4.61 -1.94 -5.03
C PRO A 19 4.93 -3.43 -5.04
N GLU A 20 4.78 -4.07 -6.20
CA GLU A 20 5.08 -5.50 -6.37
C GLU A 20 6.52 -5.87 -5.91
N ASP A 21 7.48 -4.97 -6.17
CA ASP A 21 8.89 -5.16 -5.83
C ASP A 21 9.19 -4.93 -4.33
N ALA A 22 8.30 -4.28 -3.60
CA ALA A 22 8.49 -3.91 -2.20
C ALA A 22 7.21 -4.17 -1.38
N GLN A 23 6.85 -5.46 -1.30
CA GLN A 23 5.67 -5.92 -0.58
C GLN A 23 5.93 -6.06 0.91
N LEU A 24 5.97 -4.93 1.63
CA LEU A 24 6.28 -4.91 3.06
C LEU A 24 5.23 -5.69 3.86
N LEU A 25 3.95 -5.40 3.63
CA LEU A 25 2.86 -6.05 4.35
C LEU A 25 2.61 -7.46 3.80
N GLY A 26 2.63 -7.62 2.48
CA GLY A 26 2.41 -8.90 1.79
C GLY A 26 3.49 -9.94 2.09
N SER A 27 4.71 -9.52 2.45
CA SER A 27 5.78 -10.44 2.85
C SER A 27 5.51 -11.19 4.16
N GLY A 28 4.64 -10.66 5.03
CA GLY A 28 4.36 -11.20 6.36
C GLY A 28 5.53 -11.09 7.35
N ALA A 29 6.66 -10.49 6.97
CA ALA A 29 7.78 -10.28 7.88
C ALA A 29 7.46 -9.16 8.89
N GLU A 30 7.93 -9.33 10.11
CA GLU A 30 7.77 -8.30 11.14
C GLU A 30 8.78 -7.16 10.96
N GLN A 31 8.34 -5.94 11.26
CA GLN A 31 9.22 -4.79 11.35
C GLN A 31 10.01 -4.85 12.67
N ALA A 32 11.33 -4.90 12.59
CA ALA A 32 12.19 -4.68 13.76
C ALA A 32 11.95 -3.26 14.32
N ARG A 33 11.69 -3.15 15.63
CA ARG A 33 11.36 -1.89 16.30
C ARG A 33 12.25 -1.61 17.50
N ASN A 34 12.52 -0.33 17.73
CA ASN A 34 13.08 0.18 18.97
C ASN A 34 12.02 0.13 20.09
N PRO A 35 12.41 0.28 21.37
CA PRO A 35 11.46 0.32 22.49
C PRO A 35 10.38 1.42 22.39
N ASP A 36 10.66 2.51 21.68
CA ASP A 36 9.71 3.60 21.41
C ASP A 36 8.75 3.31 20.24
N GLY A 37 8.88 2.15 19.58
CA GLY A 37 8.07 1.72 18.45
C GLY A 37 8.52 2.24 17.08
N THR A 38 9.57 3.06 17.01
CA THR A 38 10.21 3.46 15.74
C THR A 38 10.88 2.26 15.07
N ALA A 39 11.09 2.32 13.75
CA ALA A 39 11.79 1.26 13.04
C ALA A 39 13.26 1.19 13.48
N ALA A 40 13.73 0.01 13.87
CA ALA A 40 15.11 -0.22 14.26
C ALA A 40 16.03 -0.54 13.06
N ALA A 41 15.44 -0.95 11.93
CA ALA A 41 16.15 -1.29 10.70
C ALA A 41 15.21 -1.17 9.49
N SER A 42 15.78 -1.07 8.29
CA SER A 42 15.02 -1.23 7.04
C SER A 42 14.38 -2.61 6.98
N HIS A 43 13.19 -2.68 6.40
CA HIS A 43 12.41 -3.89 6.26
C HIS A 43 13.04 -4.83 5.22
N PRO A 44 13.15 -6.14 5.49
CA PRO A 44 13.85 -7.08 4.61
C PRO A 44 13.19 -7.24 3.24
N ALA A 45 11.88 -6.98 3.15
CA ALA A 45 11.13 -7.05 1.89
C ALA A 45 11.21 -5.76 1.06
N TRP A 46 11.85 -4.70 1.56
CA TRP A 46 11.97 -3.46 0.80
C TRP A 46 13.00 -3.60 -0.33
N LYS A 47 12.70 -2.99 -1.48
CA LYS A 47 13.61 -2.79 -2.61
C LYS A 47 13.37 -1.41 -3.23
N PRO A 48 14.38 -0.79 -3.86
CA PRO A 48 14.18 0.43 -4.63
C PRO A 48 13.11 0.23 -5.71
N HIS A 49 12.15 1.15 -5.80
CA HIS A 49 11.04 1.08 -6.76
C HIS A 49 10.66 2.47 -7.29
N PRO A 50 10.03 2.56 -8.48
CA PRO A 50 9.71 3.84 -9.10
C PRO A 50 8.53 4.58 -8.44
N MET A 51 7.74 3.90 -7.61
CA MET A 51 6.51 4.45 -7.01
C MET A 51 6.80 5.52 -5.94
N GLN A 52 6.84 6.79 -6.35
CA GLN A 52 7.18 7.93 -5.49
C GLN A 52 6.11 8.23 -4.43
N GLY A 53 6.57 8.52 -3.20
CA GLY A 53 5.68 8.87 -2.08
C GLY A 53 4.93 7.68 -1.46
N TRP A 54 5.31 6.45 -1.83
CA TRP A 54 4.72 5.21 -1.37
C TRP A 54 5.80 4.29 -0.79
N THR A 55 5.43 3.42 0.15
CA THR A 55 6.28 2.35 0.69
C THR A 55 7.69 2.81 1.08
N PRO A 56 7.83 3.51 2.22
CA PRO A 56 9.15 3.74 2.79
C PRO A 56 9.83 2.40 3.10
N ASP A 57 11.12 2.42 3.41
CA ASP A 57 11.88 1.22 3.71
C ASP A 57 11.56 0.56 5.05
N PHE A 58 10.46 0.92 5.70
CA PHE A 58 9.99 0.33 6.95
C PHE A 58 8.46 0.35 7.02
N ILE A 59 7.86 -0.46 7.90
CA ILE A 59 6.43 -0.38 8.20
C ILE A 59 6.19 0.70 9.28
N PRO A 60 5.54 1.84 8.95
CA PRO A 60 5.23 2.86 9.94
C PRO A 60 4.38 2.29 11.08
N LYS A 61 4.59 2.76 12.31
CA LYS A 61 3.87 2.24 13.48
C LYS A 61 2.35 2.26 13.27
N LEU A 62 1.82 3.36 12.75
CA LEU A 62 0.38 3.50 12.49
C LEU A 62 -0.15 2.43 11.50
N THR A 63 0.64 2.09 10.48
CA THR A 63 0.30 1.03 9.52
C THR A 63 0.38 -0.34 10.19
N GLY A 64 1.42 -0.60 10.99
CA GLY A 64 1.54 -1.83 11.77
C GLY A 64 0.40 -2.03 12.76
N ASP A 65 -0.02 -0.97 13.45
CA ASP A 65 -1.18 -1.00 14.34
C ASP A 65 -2.48 -1.34 13.58
N ALA A 66 -2.63 -0.88 12.33
CA ALA A 66 -3.80 -1.21 11.50
C ALA A 66 -3.82 -2.69 11.07
N VAL A 67 -2.64 -3.27 10.79
CA VAL A 67 -2.49 -4.71 10.52
C VAL A 67 -2.83 -5.53 11.77
N ALA A 68 -2.27 -5.16 12.93
CA ALA A 68 -2.49 -5.85 14.19
C ALA A 68 -3.97 -5.82 14.64
N LEU A 69 -4.68 -4.73 14.31
CA LEU A 69 -6.13 -4.59 14.54
C LEU A 69 -6.98 -5.27 13.45
N SER A 70 -6.38 -6.00 12.52
CA SER A 70 -7.05 -6.69 11.40
C SER A 70 -7.99 -5.77 10.61
N LEU A 71 -7.58 -4.52 10.39
CA LEU A 71 -8.40 -3.53 9.68
C LEU A 71 -8.32 -3.66 8.16
N ILE A 72 -7.37 -4.43 7.63
CA ILE A 72 -7.10 -4.63 6.21
C ILE A 72 -7.69 -5.99 5.79
N ASP A 73 -8.53 -5.99 4.76
CA ASP A 73 -9.17 -7.20 4.26
C ASP A 73 -8.33 -7.87 3.16
N GLN A 74 -7.63 -7.10 2.34
CA GLN A 74 -6.74 -7.60 1.28
C GLN A 74 -5.53 -6.69 1.09
N ILE A 75 -4.41 -7.29 0.71
CA ILE A 75 -3.23 -6.58 0.20
C ILE A 75 -3.10 -6.96 -1.28
N LEU A 76 -2.95 -5.96 -2.16
CA LEU A 76 -2.76 -6.16 -3.59
C LEU A 76 -1.40 -5.60 -4.03
N PRO A 77 -0.51 -6.41 -4.62
CA PRO A 77 0.67 -5.89 -5.27
C PRO A 77 0.28 -5.06 -6.49
N THR A 78 1.05 -4.02 -6.78
CA THR A 78 0.84 -3.14 -7.92
C THR A 78 2.13 -3.02 -8.72
N ALA A 79 2.06 -3.40 -10.00
CA ALA A 79 3.19 -3.31 -10.92
C ALA A 79 3.40 -1.86 -11.40
N GLY A 80 4.66 -1.41 -11.46
CA GLY A 80 5.03 -0.08 -11.93
C GLY A 80 4.55 0.23 -13.36
N PRO A 81 4.79 -0.65 -14.36
CA PRO A 81 4.35 -0.41 -15.74
C PRO A 81 2.84 -0.26 -15.89
N GLU A 82 2.07 -1.05 -15.14
CA GLU A 82 0.61 -0.99 -15.12
C GLU A 82 0.11 0.31 -14.50
N SER A 83 0.72 0.71 -13.39
CA SER A 83 0.44 2.00 -12.73
C SER A 83 0.62 3.19 -13.68
N MET A 84 1.71 3.16 -14.47
CA MET A 84 1.99 4.18 -15.47
C MET A 84 0.97 4.18 -16.60
N ALA A 85 0.60 3.00 -17.11
CA ALA A 85 -0.40 2.87 -18.18
C ALA A 85 -1.77 3.40 -17.73
N MET A 86 -2.18 3.08 -16.50
CA MET A 86 -3.46 3.52 -15.95
C MET A 86 -3.48 5.03 -15.64
N SER A 87 -2.40 5.60 -15.10
CA SER A 87 -2.29 7.06 -14.91
C SER A 87 -2.46 7.83 -16.23
N LYS A 88 -1.86 7.35 -17.32
CA LYS A 88 -2.07 7.92 -18.66
C LYS A 88 -3.50 7.74 -19.15
N ARG A 89 -4.07 6.53 -18.98
CA ARG A 89 -5.44 6.21 -19.38
C ARG A 89 -6.47 7.10 -18.68
N LEU A 90 -6.28 7.39 -17.38
CA LEU A 90 -7.14 8.31 -16.62
C LEU A 90 -7.09 9.73 -17.19
N ALA A 91 -5.91 10.21 -17.59
CA ALA A 91 -5.78 11.52 -18.23
C ALA A 91 -6.47 11.54 -19.61
N ASP A 92 -6.24 10.51 -20.43
CA ASP A 92 -6.72 10.45 -21.81
C ASP A 92 -8.23 10.20 -21.91
N GLN A 93 -8.78 9.33 -21.05
CA GLN A 93 -10.18 8.87 -21.14
C GLN A 93 -11.12 9.60 -20.20
N GLU A 94 -10.65 10.00 -19.01
CA GLU A 94 -11.47 10.60 -17.96
C GLU A 94 -11.12 12.07 -17.70
N GLY A 95 -10.05 12.60 -18.32
CA GLY A 95 -9.56 13.95 -18.04
C GLY A 95 -8.96 14.12 -16.64
N ILE A 96 -8.60 13.01 -15.96
CA ILE A 96 -8.09 12.99 -14.59
C ILE A 96 -6.56 12.92 -14.62
N PHE A 97 -5.90 14.04 -14.33
CA PHE A 97 -4.44 14.15 -14.31
C PHE A 97 -3.89 13.79 -12.93
N VAL A 98 -3.37 12.57 -12.80
CA VAL A 98 -2.85 12.03 -11.54
C VAL A 98 -1.47 11.38 -11.72
N GLY A 99 -0.74 11.24 -10.61
CA GLY A 99 0.54 10.52 -10.59
C GLY A 99 0.38 9.01 -10.65
N ILE A 100 1.50 8.30 -10.87
CA ILE A 100 1.52 6.84 -11.02
C ILE A 100 1.00 6.08 -9.80
N THR A 101 1.12 6.64 -8.60
CA THR A 101 0.63 6.01 -7.35
C THR A 101 -0.89 6.08 -7.17
N SER A 102 -1.59 6.86 -7.98
CA SER A 102 -3.06 6.93 -7.96
C SER A 102 -3.72 5.83 -8.79
N ALA A 103 -2.94 5.13 -9.61
CA ALA A 103 -3.43 4.06 -10.44
C ALA A 103 -3.66 2.79 -9.59
N PRO A 104 -4.89 2.25 -9.55
CA PRO A 104 -5.09 0.93 -8.96
C PRO A 104 -4.41 -0.14 -9.83
N PRO A 105 -4.06 -1.31 -9.24
CA PRO A 105 -3.69 -2.48 -10.03
C PRO A 105 -4.82 -2.84 -10.99
N SER A 106 -4.50 -3.42 -12.16
CA SER A 106 -5.56 -3.92 -13.04
C SER A 106 -6.41 -4.92 -12.27
N PRO A 107 -7.74 -4.96 -12.49
CA PRO A 107 -8.51 -6.10 -12.03
C PRO A 107 -7.80 -7.38 -12.48
N ALA A 108 -7.55 -8.28 -11.52
CA ALA A 108 -7.13 -9.63 -11.84
C ALA A 108 -8.15 -10.24 -12.84
N PRO A 109 -7.71 -11.09 -13.77
CA PRO A 109 -8.60 -11.74 -14.73
C PRO A 109 -9.78 -12.47 -14.06
#